data_AF-A0AAW5R9G8-F1
#
_entry.id   AF-A0AAW5R9G8-F1
#
_cell.length_a   1.000
_cell.length_b   1.000
_cell.length_c   1.000
_cell.angle_alpha   90.00
_cell.angle_beta   90.00
_cell.angle_gamma   90.00
#
_symmetry.space_group_name_H-M   'P 1'
#
loop_
_entity.id
_entity.type
_entity.pdbx_description
1 polymer ?
#
loop_
_entity_poly.entity_id
_entity_poly.type
_entity_poly.pdbx_seq_one_letter_code
_entity_poly.pdbx_strand_id
1 'polypeptide(L)' 'MTKVIESVLDLPLERQKEIAKRDGYGDDLEAWRTDVQRNHDEAQAHLASLRMVNYNDLTPEQKVAQDRWQRKVDSGNPMQ' A
#
# COMPACT_ATOMS: atom_id res chain seq x y z
N MET A 1 10.43 -1.93 8.84
CA MET A 1 10.29 -0.57 8.27
C MET A 1 9.07 -0.54 7.38
N THR A 2 8.07 0.27 7.73
CA THR A 2 6.92 0.51 6.87
C THR A 2 7.38 1.34 5.68
N LYS A 3 7.39 0.78 4.47
CA LYS A 3 7.52 1.61 3.26
C LYS A 3 6.31 2.55 3.20
N VAL A 4 6.55 3.84 3.43
CA VAL A 4 5.59 4.91 3.13
C VAL A 4 5.62 5.09 1.62
N ILE A 5 4.45 5.20 0.98
CA ILE A 5 4.39 5.57 -0.43
C ILE A 5 4.64 7.08 -0.45
N GLU A 6 5.72 7.53 -1.06
CA GLU A 6 5.96 8.96 -1.26
C GLU A 6 4.87 9.54 -2.17
N SER A 7 4.29 10.67 -1.78
CA SER A 7 3.21 11.27 -2.55
C SER A 7 3.77 12.13 -3.66
N VAL A 8 3.13 12.09 -4.83
CA VAL A 8 3.42 13.04 -5.93
C VAL A 8 3.10 14.48 -5.52
N LEU A 9 2.34 14.67 -4.44
CA LEU A 9 2.03 15.97 -3.83
C LEU A 9 3.22 16.58 -3.07
N ASP A 10 4.27 15.81 -2.79
CA ASP A 10 5.51 16.30 -2.17
C ASP A 10 6.46 16.96 -3.18
N LEU A 11 6.17 16.84 -4.48
CA LEU A 11 6.93 17.49 -5.54
C LEU A 11 6.73 19.01 -5.55
N PRO A 12 7.66 19.80 -6.11
CA PRO A 12 7.46 21.24 -6.29
C PRO A 12 6.19 21.57 -7.08
N LEU A 13 5.56 22.71 -6.77
CA LEU A 13 4.27 23.12 -7.37
C LEU A 13 4.30 23.11 -8.92
N GLU A 14 5.41 23.55 -9.53
CA GLU A 14 5.55 23.54 -10.99
C GLU A 14 5.52 22.12 -11.57
N ARG A 15 6.11 21.15 -10.87
CA ARG A 15 6.02 19.73 -11.26
C ARG A 15 4.61 19.20 -11.10
N GLN A 16 3.91 19.58 -10.04
CA GLN A 16 2.51 19.18 -9.85
C GLN A 16 1.62 19.70 -10.99
N LYS A 17 1.80 20.96 -11.42
CA LYS A 17 1.07 21.53 -12.56
C LYS A 17 1.37 20.80 -13.88
N GLU A 18 2.64 20.49 -14.14
CA GLU A 18 3.03 19.71 -15.33
C GLU A 18 2.33 18.34 -15.36
N ILE A 19 2.27 17.65 -14.21
CA ILE A 19 1.64 16.34 -14.09
C ILE A 19 0.11 16.46 -14.22
N ALA A 20 -0.52 17.42 -13.53
CA ALA A 20 -1.96 17.66 -13.63
C ALA A 20 -2.40 17.91 -15.09
N LYS A 21 -1.60 18.66 -15.87
CA LYS A 21 -1.83 18.86 -17.30
C LYS A 21 -1.73 17.56 -18.08
N ARG A 22 -0.71 16.74 -17.80
CA ARG A 22 -0.50 15.44 -18.45
C ARG A 22 -1.62 14.45 -18.13
N ASP A 23 -2.17 14.53 -16.93
CA ASP A 23 -3.25 13.67 -16.44
C ASP A 23 -4.64 14.14 -16.91
N GLY A 24 -4.71 15.23 -17.70
CA GLY A 24 -5.94 15.70 -18.34
C GLY A 24 -6.76 16.70 -17.54
N TYR A 25 -6.25 17.19 -16.40
CA TYR A 25 -6.93 18.19 -15.56
C TYR A 25 -6.75 19.62 -16.08
N GLY A 26 -5.91 19.84 -17.09
CA GLY A 26 -5.64 21.16 -17.64
C GLY A 26 -5.05 22.09 -16.58
N ASP A 27 -5.73 23.20 -16.29
CA ASP A 27 -5.33 24.14 -15.24
C ASP A 27 -6.00 23.87 -13.88
N ASP A 28 -6.84 22.83 -13.77
CA ASP A 28 -7.50 22.45 -12.51
C ASP A 28 -6.59 21.60 -11.62
N LEU A 29 -5.61 22.27 -11.02
CA LEU A 29 -4.66 21.65 -10.10
C LEU A 29 -5.35 21.14 -8.82
N GLU A 30 -6.40 21.82 -8.34
CA GLU A 30 -7.12 21.47 -7.11
C GLU A 30 -7.85 20.13 -7.26
N ALA A 31 -8.55 19.92 -8.38
CA ALA A 31 -9.20 18.64 -8.68
C ALA A 31 -8.17 17.51 -8.78
N TRP A 32 -7.05 17.74 -9.48
CA TRP A 32 -5.98 16.75 -9.59
C TRP A 32 -5.38 16.39 -8.22
N ARG A 33 -5.10 17.40 -7.37
CA ARG A 33 -4.55 17.16 -6.01
C ARG A 33 -5.51 16.35 -5.15
N THR A 34 -6.81 16.60 -5.27
CA THR A 34 -7.86 15.87 -4.53
C THR A 34 -7.88 14.39 -4.93
N ASP A 35 -7.84 14.10 -6.23
CA ASP A 35 -7.83 12.71 -6.72
C ASP A 35 -6.53 11.98 -6.36
N VAL A 36 -5.38 12.66 -6.48
CA VAL A 36 -4.09 12.09 -6.06
C VAL A 36 -4.08 11.78 -4.56
N GLN A 37 -4.58 12.69 -3.73
CA GLN A 37 -4.65 12.47 -2.28
C GLN A 37 -5.54 11.26 -1.96
N ARG A 38 -6.73 11.18 -2.57
CA ARG A 38 -7.65 10.05 -2.40
C ARG A 38 -6.99 8.72 -2.78
N ASN A 39 -6.35 8.67 -3.94
CA ASN A 39 -5.66 7.46 -4.40
C ASN A 39 -4.48 7.08 -3.49
N HIS A 40 -3.76 8.07 -2.95
CA HIS A 40 -2.68 7.84 -2.00
C HIS A 40 -3.19 7.24 -0.70
N ASP A 41 -4.28 7.79 -0.15
CA ASP A 41 -4.93 7.30 1.07
C ASP A 41 -5.48 5.88 0.88
N GLU A 42 -6.14 5.61 -0.26
CA GLU A 42 -6.62 4.27 -0.62
C GLU A 42 -5.46 3.26 -0.72
N ALA A 43 -4.34 3.65 -1.31
CA ALA A 43 -3.15 2.81 -1.41
C ALA A 43 -2.49 2.55 -0.04
N GLN A 44 -2.41 3.58 0.82
CA GLN A 44 -1.93 3.43 2.19
C GLN A 44 -2.84 2.49 3.00
N ALA A 45 -4.15 2.66 2.90
CA ALA A 45 -5.13 1.81 3.57
C ALA A 45 -5.04 0.35 3.08
N HIS A 46 -4.86 0.13 1.78
CA HIS A 46 -4.67 -1.21 1.22
C HIS A 46 -3.36 -1.85 1.68
N LEU A 47 -2.25 -1.11 1.72
CA LEU A 47 -1.00 -1.62 2.29
C LEU A 47 -1.10 -1.94 3.78
N ALA A 48 -1.84 -1.13 4.53
CA ALA A 48 -2.12 -1.39 5.94
C ALA A 48 -2.95 -2.67 6.10
N SER A 49 -3.99 -2.88 5.28
CA SER A 49 -4.83 -4.08 5.35
C SER A 49 -4.05 -5.35 5.00
N LEU A 50 -3.16 -5.31 3.99
CA LEU A 50 -2.28 -6.44 3.66
C LEU A 50 -1.33 -6.82 4.81
N ARG A 51 -1.03 -5.91 5.73
CA ARG A 51 -0.20 -6.18 6.91
C ARG A 51 -0.99 -6.65 8.13
N MET A 52 -2.32 -6.55 8.10
CA MET A 52 -3.19 -6.79 9.25
C MET A 52 -3.72 -8.24 9.33
N VAL A 53 -2.96 -9.24 8.89
CA VAL A 53 -3.20 -10.61 9.36
C VAL A 53 -2.41 -10.79 10.65
N ASN A 54 -2.99 -10.35 11.76
CA ASN A 54 -2.43 -10.61 13.08
C ASN A 54 -2.67 -12.08 13.43
N TYR A 55 -1.62 -12.80 13.83
CA TYR A 55 -1.73 -14.20 14.26
C TYR A 55 -2.86 -14.38 15.28
N ASN A 56 -3.05 -13.42 16.19
CA ASN A 56 -4.04 -13.52 17.24
C ASN A 56 -5.49 -13.50 16.73
N ASP A 57 -5.73 -12.86 15.58
CA ASP A 57 -7.05 -12.69 14.97
C ASP A 57 -7.44 -13.88 14.06
N LEU A 58 -6.53 -14.84 13.90
CA LEU A 58 -6.77 -16.07 13.13
C LEU A 58 -7.61 -17.09 13.91
N THR A 59 -8.41 -17.87 13.18
CA THR A 59 -9.08 -19.05 13.73
C THR A 59 -8.05 -20.11 14.16
N PRO A 60 -8.40 -21.05 15.07
CA PRO A 60 -7.50 -22.12 15.46
C PRO A 60 -6.91 -22.91 14.27
N GLU A 61 -7.71 -23.17 13.23
CA GLU A 61 -7.28 -23.89 12.04
C GLU A 61 -6.27 -23.08 11.20
N GLN A 62 -6.51 -21.77 11.07
CA GLN A 62 -5.61 -20.86 10.36
C GLN A 62 -4.27 -20.68 11.08
N LYS A 63 -4.28 -20.64 12.42
CA LYS A 63 -3.07 -20.62 13.26
C LYS A 63 -2.21 -21.86 13.03
N VAL A 64 -2.82 -23.05 13.05
CA VAL A 64 -2.12 -24.31 12.77
C VAL A 64 -1.52 -24.34 11.37
N ALA A 65 -2.25 -23.84 10.37
CA ALA A 65 -1.76 -23.75 8.99
C ALA A 65 -0.56 -22.79 8.87
N GLN A 66 -0.62 -21.62 9.53
CA GLN A 66 0.46 -20.64 9.56
C GLN A 66 1.70 -21.20 10.27
N ASP A 67 1.55 -21.82 11.44
CA ASP A 67 2.65 -22.45 12.18
C ASP A 67 3.34 -23.55 11.38
N ARG A 68 2.55 -24.36 10.66
CA ARG A 68 3.09 -25.41 9.79
C ARG A 68 3.89 -24.81 8.63
N TRP A 69 3.39 -23.74 8.02
CA TRP A 69 4.11 -23.01 6.98
C TRP A 69 5.40 -22.37 7.53
N GLN A 70 5.35 -21.73 8.70
CA GLN A 70 6.53 -21.11 9.32
C GLN A 70 7.63 -22.14 9.59
N ARG A 71 7.28 -23.31 10.13
CA ARG A 71 8.25 -24.42 10.31
C ARG A 71 8.86 -24.91 8.99
N LYS A 72 8.09 -24.89 7.89
CA LYS A 72 8.60 -25.23 6.54
C LYS A 72 9.58 -24.18 6.01
N VAL A 73 9.28 -22.90 6.22
CA VAL A 73 10.18 -21.80 5.88
C VAL A 73 11.47 -21.87 6.71
N ASP A 74 11.38 -22.06 8.03
CA ASP A 74 12.51 -22.11 8.94
C ASP A 74 13.42 -23.32 8.69
N SER A 75 12.87 -24.42 8.19
CA SER A 75 13.62 -25.61 7.76
C SER A 75 14.21 -25.51 6.35
N GLY A 76 14.01 -24.37 5.67
CA GLY A 76 14.52 -24.14 4.31
C GLY A 76 13.76 -24.88 3.21
N ASN A 77 12.58 -25.44 3.51
CA ASN A 77 11.74 -26.14 2.54
C ASN A 77 10.30 -25.59 2.50
N PRO A 78 10.09 -24.34 2.05
CA PRO A 78 8.78 -23.70 2.07
C PRO A 78 7.77 -24.26 1.04
N MET A 79 8.18 -25.16 0.14
CA MET A 79 7.45 -25.50 -1.09
C MET A 79 7.07 -26.99 -1.25
N GLN A 80 7.14 -27.82 -0.20
CA GLN A 80 6.64 -29.21 -0.24
C GLN A 80 5.53 -29.46 0.77
#